data_AF-A0A6G0NM10-F1
#
_entry.id   AF-A0A6G0NM10-F1
#
_cell.length_a   1.000
_cell.length_b   1.000
_cell.length_c   1.000
_cell.angle_alpha   90.00
_cell.angle_beta   90.00
_cell.angle_gamma   90.00
#
_symmetry.space_group_name_H-M   'P 1'
#
loop_
_entity.id
_entity.type
_entity.pdbx_description
1 polymer ?
#
loop_
_entity_poly.entity_id
_entity_poly.type
_entity_poly.pdbx_seq_one_letter_code
_entity_poly.pdbx_strand_id
1 'polypeptide(L)'
;MPRVSERQRLLRDIVDVMAVATLEEEDDDLLHSAQGRAAVTEDQLLFSDLDEVSDMLQLVESSRYLVDRKRIDSCTQFNAEIFMASYPTSRFHQRTRMDKSSFERVVNTIKDNPVFYNDSPCPQAPVWMQLAVALDRFGNYGSGASLSRSQ
;
A
#
# COMPACT_ATOMS: atom_id res chain seq x y z
N MET A 1 -10.40 4.24 14.38
CA MET A 1 -9.84 2.89 14.56
C MET A 1 -8.71 2.67 13.57
N PRO A 2 -7.54 2.15 13.98
CA PRO A 2 -6.45 1.82 13.06
C PRO A 2 -6.92 0.75 12.06
N ARG A 3 -6.64 0.94 10.77
CA ARG A 3 -6.95 -0.08 9.76
C ARG A 3 -5.88 -1.17 9.80
N VAL A 4 -6.28 -2.40 10.15
CA VAL A 4 -5.40 -3.57 10.12
C VAL A 4 -5.13 -3.97 8.66
N SER A 5 -3.86 -4.06 8.30
CA SER A 5 -3.45 -4.49 6.95
C SER A 5 -3.73 -5.98 6.73
N GLU A 6 -3.91 -6.40 5.49
CA GLU A 6 -4.08 -7.82 5.15
C GLU A 6 -2.89 -8.66 5.64
N ARG A 7 -1.66 -8.14 5.52
CA ARG A 7 -0.45 -8.76 6.10
C ARG A 7 -0.58 -9.02 7.59
N GLN A 8 -1.09 -8.06 8.35
CA GLN A 8 -1.25 -8.20 9.80
C GLN A 8 -2.40 -9.13 10.21
N ARG A 9 -3.35 -9.39 9.32
CA ARG A 9 -4.37 -10.42 9.54
C ARG A 9 -3.75 -11.79 9.26
N LEU A 10 -3.12 -11.94 8.11
CA LEU A 10 -2.46 -13.19 7.72
C LEU A 10 -1.42 -13.64 8.75
N LEU A 11 -0.59 -12.73 9.27
CA LEU A 11 0.36 -13.08 10.35
C LEU A 11 -0.33 -13.58 11.62
N ARG A 12 -1.48 -13.01 11.99
CA ARG A 12 -2.22 -13.51 13.16
C ARG A 12 -2.80 -14.89 12.87
N ASP A 13 -3.42 -15.05 11.71
CA ASP A 13 -4.03 -16.32 11.32
C ASP A 13 -2.99 -17.46 11.29
N ILE A 14 -1.79 -17.21 10.76
CA ILE A 14 -0.69 -18.19 10.75
C ILE A 14 -0.24 -18.55 12.17
N VAL A 15 -0.03 -17.56 13.04
CA VAL A 15 0.39 -17.78 14.43
C VAL A 15 -0.67 -18.53 15.23
N ASP A 16 -1.96 -18.21 15.00
CA ASP A 16 -3.08 -18.90 15.65
C ASP A 16 -3.14 -20.38 15.22
N VAL A 17 -2.93 -20.67 13.93
CA VAL A 17 -2.86 -22.05 13.42
C VAL A 17 -1.67 -22.82 14.02
N MET A 18 -0.49 -22.20 14.07
CA MET A 18 0.68 -22.82 14.70
C MET A 18 0.43 -23.13 16.18
N ALA A 19 -0.19 -22.20 16.92
CA ALA A 19 -0.49 -22.40 18.32
C ALA A 19 -1.47 -23.56 18.56
N VAL A 20 -2.49 -23.70 17.71
CA VAL A 20 -3.43 -24.83 17.78
C VAL A 20 -2.71 -26.15 17.52
N ALA A 21 -1.91 -26.23 16.45
CA ALA A 21 -1.18 -27.45 16.12
C ALA A 21 -0.19 -27.87 17.21
N THR A 22 0.53 -26.93 17.83
CA THR A 22 1.42 -27.26 18.95
C THR A 22 0.70 -27.77 20.20
N LEU A 23 -0.53 -27.30 20.44
CA LEU A 23 -1.32 -27.79 21.58
C LEU A 23 -1.90 -29.19 21.31
N GLU A 24 -2.25 -29.49 20.05
CA GLU A 24 -2.69 -30.82 19.64
C GLU A 24 -1.56 -31.86 19.78
N GLU A 25 -0.32 -31.52 19.41
CA GLU A 25 0.86 -32.39 19.63
C GLU A 25 1.09 -32.69 21.12
N GLU A 26 1.00 -31.69 21.99
CA GLU A 26 1.18 -31.87 23.44
C GLU A 26 0.12 -32.80 24.06
N ASP A 27 -1.13 -32.76 23.57
CA ASP A 27 -2.22 -33.62 24.01
C ASP A 27 -2.07 -35.06 23.52
N ASP A 28 -1.63 -35.26 22.27
CA ASP A 28 -1.41 -36.59 21.67
C ASP A 28 -0.20 -37.31 22.30
N ASP A 29 0.90 -36.61 22.59
CA ASP A 29 2.06 -37.16 23.30
C ASP A 29 1.67 -37.72 24.68
N LEU A 30 0.75 -37.04 25.38
CA LEU A 30 0.26 -37.43 26.70
C LEU A 30 -0.61 -38.70 26.61
N LEU A 31 -1.42 -38.84 25.56
CA LEU A 31 -2.22 -40.03 25.25
C LEU A 31 -1.36 -41.22 24.76
N HIS A 32 -0.35 -41.00 23.93
CA HIS A 32 0.53 -42.04 23.41
C HIS A 32 1.49 -42.59 24.47
N SER A 33 1.89 -41.79 25.47
CA SER A 33 2.66 -42.27 26.63
C SER A 33 1.90 -43.33 27.46
N ALA A 34 0.56 -43.32 27.41
CA ALA A 34 -0.31 -44.27 28.10
C ALA A 34 -0.57 -45.57 27.28
N GLN A 35 -0.47 -45.51 25.95
CA GLN A 35 -0.75 -46.63 25.04
C GLN A 35 0.46 -46.96 24.15
N GLY A 36 1.32 -47.86 24.61
CA GLY A 36 2.46 -48.32 23.81
C GLY A 36 2.07 -49.15 22.59
N ARG A 37 1.93 -48.52 21.41
CA ARG A 37 2.49 -48.96 20.09
C ARG A 37 1.90 -48.21 18.88
N ALA A 38 2.81 -47.91 17.94
CA ALA A 38 2.65 -47.68 16.49
C ALA A 38 2.07 -46.33 16.01
N ALA A 39 2.78 -45.22 16.26
CA ALA A 39 2.45 -43.86 15.81
C ALA A 39 3.29 -43.34 14.61
N VAL A 40 4.01 -44.21 13.89
CA VAL A 40 5.09 -43.76 12.97
C VAL A 40 4.57 -43.06 11.69
N THR A 41 3.26 -43.04 11.42
CA THR A 41 2.69 -42.48 10.18
C THR A 41 1.89 -41.19 10.34
N GLU A 42 1.29 -40.92 11.51
CA GLU A 42 0.48 -39.70 11.71
C GLU A 42 1.37 -38.54 12.16
N ASP A 43 2.31 -38.78 13.09
CA ASP A 43 3.31 -37.80 13.51
C ASP A 43 4.11 -37.24 12.32
N GLN A 44 4.54 -38.09 11.40
CA GLN A 44 5.32 -37.66 10.22
C GLN A 44 4.56 -36.76 9.26
N LEU A 45 3.24 -36.90 9.17
CA LEU A 45 2.40 -36.03 8.34
C LEU A 45 2.18 -34.68 9.02
N LEU A 46 1.97 -34.68 10.35
CA LEU A 46 1.82 -33.46 11.15
C LEU A 46 3.10 -32.59 11.19
N PHE A 47 4.28 -33.20 11.37
CA PHE A 47 5.55 -32.47 11.31
C PHE A 47 5.77 -31.81 9.93
N SER A 48 5.35 -32.47 8.85
CA SER A 48 5.42 -31.90 7.50
C SER A 48 4.50 -30.69 7.34
N ASP A 49 3.29 -30.74 7.89
CA ASP A 49 2.33 -29.63 7.83
C ASP A 49 2.81 -28.43 8.68
N LEU A 50 3.42 -28.68 9.84
CA LEU A 50 4.03 -27.63 10.66
C LEU A 50 5.22 -26.96 9.97
N ASP A 51 6.06 -27.74 9.30
CA ASP A 51 7.19 -27.22 8.51
C ASP A 51 6.67 -26.31 7.38
N GLU A 52 5.59 -26.69 6.69
CA GLU A 52 4.96 -25.85 5.65
C GLU A 52 4.40 -24.53 6.21
N VAL A 53 3.74 -24.56 7.37
CA VAL A 53 3.20 -23.36 8.02
C VAL A 53 4.33 -22.45 8.53
N SER A 54 5.42 -23.03 9.04
CA SER A 54 6.63 -22.32 9.46
C SER A 54 7.30 -21.60 8.28
N ASP A 55 7.45 -22.27 7.14
CA ASP A 55 7.96 -21.68 5.90
C ASP A 55 7.10 -20.51 5.42
N MET A 56 5.77 -20.65 5.53
CA MET A 56 4.82 -19.59 5.21
C MET A 56 4.99 -18.37 6.13
N LEU A 57 5.16 -18.59 7.44
CA LEU A 57 5.42 -17.52 8.39
C LEU A 57 6.70 -16.77 8.03
N GLN A 58 7.79 -17.50 7.78
CA GLN A 58 9.08 -16.92 7.41
C GLN A 58 8.99 -16.08 6.12
N LEU A 59 8.23 -16.53 5.13
CA LEU A 59 8.00 -15.78 3.89
C LEU A 59 7.22 -14.47 4.13
N VAL A 60 6.20 -14.50 4.98
CA VAL A 60 5.40 -13.29 5.31
C VAL A 60 6.18 -12.33 6.21
N GLU A 61 7.03 -12.82 7.11
CA GLU A 61 7.87 -12.01 7.97
C GLU A 61 9.00 -11.33 7.20
N SER A 62 9.65 -12.04 6.28
CA SER A 62 10.73 -11.52 5.44
C SER A 62 10.24 -10.50 4.40
N SER A 63 8.95 -10.48 4.10
CA SER A 63 8.34 -9.52 3.18
C SER A 63 7.65 -8.36 3.90
N ARG A 64 7.89 -7.12 3.43
CA ARG A 64 7.20 -5.92 3.96
C ARG A 64 5.75 -5.83 3.50
N TYR A 65 5.44 -6.38 2.33
CA TYR A 65 4.12 -6.31 1.69
C TYR A 65 3.78 -7.68 1.10
N LEU A 66 2.51 -8.10 1.20
CA LEU A 66 2.03 -9.36 0.58
C LEU A 66 1.91 -9.30 -0.94
N VAL A 67 1.92 -8.09 -1.50
CA VAL A 67 1.73 -7.84 -2.92
C VAL A 67 2.86 -6.94 -3.39
N ASP A 68 3.38 -7.24 -4.58
CA ASP A 68 4.35 -6.40 -5.24
C ASP A 68 3.83 -4.97 -5.39
N ARG A 69 4.62 -4.03 -4.86
CA ARG A 69 4.34 -2.61 -5.02
C ARG A 69 5.18 -2.06 -6.15
N LYS A 70 4.52 -1.68 -7.24
CA LYS A 70 5.14 -0.83 -8.26
C LYS A 70 5.59 0.47 -7.59
N ARG A 71 6.91 0.67 -7.50
CA ARG A 71 7.46 1.96 -7.11
C ARG A 71 7.05 2.96 -8.18
N ILE A 72 6.38 4.02 -7.76
CA ILE A 72 6.17 5.18 -8.61
C ILE A 72 7.52 5.90 -8.64
N ASP A 73 7.92 6.37 -9.82
CA ASP A 73 9.10 7.22 -9.94
C ASP A 73 8.90 8.46 -9.06
N SER A 74 9.54 8.44 -7.90
CA SER A 74 9.61 9.58 -6.99
C SER A 74 10.62 10.55 -7.59
N CYS A 75 10.20 11.31 -8.60
CA CYS A 75 11.01 12.41 -9.06
C CYS A 75 11.01 13.48 -7.96
N THR A 76 12.20 13.88 -7.52
CA THR A 76 12.40 15.02 -6.60
C THR A 76 11.82 16.31 -7.17
N GLN A 77 11.67 16.37 -8.50
CA GLN A 77 11.01 17.44 -9.22
C GLN A 77 9.67 16.93 -9.77
N PHE A 78 8.63 17.75 -9.70
CA PHE A 78 7.34 17.38 -10.25
C PHE A 78 7.42 17.27 -11.78
N ASN A 79 7.30 16.07 -12.33
CA ASN A 79 7.34 15.82 -13.76
C ASN A 79 5.93 15.88 -14.37
N ALA A 80 5.73 16.83 -15.27
CA ALA A 80 4.47 17.10 -15.97
C ALA A 80 3.96 15.93 -16.80
N GLU A 81 4.86 15.28 -17.54
CA GLU A 81 4.55 14.17 -18.42
C GLU A 81 4.08 12.96 -17.61
N ILE A 82 4.76 12.67 -16.50
CA ILE A 82 4.36 11.62 -15.58
C ILE A 82 3.00 11.97 -14.95
N PHE A 83 2.79 13.21 -14.52
CA PHE A 83 1.55 13.64 -13.86
C PHE A 83 0.32 13.51 -14.77
N MET A 84 0.43 13.91 -16.04
CA MET A 84 -0.69 13.85 -16.97
C MET A 84 -0.86 12.45 -17.56
N ALA A 85 0.22 11.81 -18.03
CA ALA A 85 0.12 10.55 -18.76
C ALA A 85 0.00 9.32 -17.83
N SER A 86 1.00 9.08 -16.98
CA SER A 86 1.16 7.81 -16.28
C SER A 86 0.76 7.83 -14.80
N TYR A 87 0.34 8.99 -14.26
CA TYR A 87 -0.03 9.10 -12.86
C TYR A 87 -1.27 8.26 -12.52
N PRO A 88 -1.24 7.45 -11.43
CA PRO A 88 -2.37 6.63 -11.04
C PRO A 88 -3.64 7.46 -10.76
N THR A 89 -4.78 7.04 -11.29
CA THR A 89 -6.07 7.75 -11.16
C THR A 89 -6.45 8.04 -9.71
N SER A 90 -6.23 7.10 -8.79
CA SER A 90 -6.52 7.28 -7.36
C SER A 90 -5.70 8.41 -6.74
N ARG A 91 -4.41 8.50 -7.05
CA ARG A 91 -3.55 9.60 -6.57
C ARG A 91 -3.82 10.91 -7.28
N PHE A 92 -4.18 10.87 -8.56
CA PHE A 92 -4.61 12.05 -9.29
C PHE A 92 -5.85 12.65 -8.61
N HIS A 93 -6.89 11.84 -8.38
CA HIS A 93 -8.10 12.24 -7.65
C HIS A 93 -7.78 12.78 -6.25
N GLN A 94 -6.82 12.18 -5.55
CA GLN A 94 -6.44 12.66 -4.22
C GLN A 94 -5.87 14.08 -4.26
N ARG A 95 -5.07 14.40 -5.29
CA ARG A 95 -4.46 15.74 -5.46
C ARG A 95 -5.43 16.76 -6.04
N THR A 96 -6.10 16.42 -7.15
CA THR A 96 -6.91 17.38 -7.92
C THR A 96 -8.38 17.36 -7.54
N ARG A 97 -8.84 16.36 -6.78
CA ARG A 97 -10.25 16.11 -6.42
C ARG A 97 -11.16 15.83 -7.62
N MET A 98 -10.59 15.49 -8.77
CA MET A 98 -11.31 15.19 -10.01
C MET A 98 -10.54 14.16 -10.84
N ASP A 99 -11.22 13.59 -11.85
CA ASP A 99 -10.60 12.74 -12.85
C ASP A 99 -9.82 13.56 -13.89
N LYS A 100 -8.94 12.88 -14.64
CA LYS A 100 -8.07 13.51 -15.64
C LYS A 100 -8.86 14.24 -16.73
N SER A 101 -9.98 13.66 -17.17
CA SER A 101 -10.78 14.25 -18.26
C SER A 101 -11.46 15.55 -17.82
N SER A 102 -12.01 15.59 -16.60
CA SER A 102 -12.56 16.81 -16.01
C SER A 102 -11.48 17.86 -15.79
N PHE A 103 -10.30 17.45 -15.32
CA PHE A 103 -9.17 18.35 -15.14
C PHE A 103 -8.74 19.00 -16.46
N GLU A 104 -8.57 18.21 -17.52
CA GLU A 104 -8.22 18.72 -18.86
C GLU A 104 -9.29 19.66 -19.41
N ARG A 105 -10.58 19.38 -19.19
CA ARG A 105 -11.67 20.29 -19.59
C ARG A 105 -11.55 21.65 -18.90
N VAL A 106 -11.27 21.67 -17.60
CA VAL A 106 -11.07 22.93 -16.86
C VAL A 106 -9.87 23.68 -17.42
N VAL A 107 -8.72 23.01 -17.56
CA VAL A 107 -7.50 23.59 -18.14
C VAL A 107 -7.78 24.21 -19.51
N ASN A 108 -8.42 23.47 -20.41
CA ASN A 108 -8.75 23.95 -21.76
C ASN A 108 -9.71 25.15 -21.76
N THR A 109 -10.51 25.31 -20.71
CA THR A 109 -11.43 26.45 -20.56
C THR A 109 -10.71 27.70 -20.08
N ILE A 110 -9.74 27.54 -19.17
CA ILE A 110 -9.07 28.67 -18.51
C ILE A 110 -7.73 29.06 -19.14
N LYS A 111 -7.19 28.21 -20.04
CA LYS A 111 -5.82 28.33 -20.57
C LYS A 111 -5.52 29.63 -21.28
N ASP A 112 -6.50 30.39 -21.76
CA ASP A 112 -6.25 31.65 -22.49
C ASP A 112 -6.60 32.89 -21.64
N ASN A 113 -6.95 32.70 -20.37
CA ASN A 113 -7.31 33.80 -19.49
C ASN A 113 -6.04 34.54 -18.99
N PRO A 114 -5.97 35.87 -19.14
CA PRO A 114 -4.79 36.66 -18.79
C PRO A 114 -4.41 36.57 -17.30
N VAL A 115 -5.32 36.17 -16.40
CA VAL A 115 -4.99 35.99 -14.98
C VAL A 115 -3.94 34.91 -14.71
N PHE A 116 -3.79 33.94 -15.63
CA PHE A 116 -2.82 32.85 -15.51
C PHE A 116 -1.53 33.11 -16.30
N TYR A 117 -1.37 34.32 -16.85
CA TYR A 117 -0.17 34.75 -17.55
C TYR A 117 0.38 36.04 -16.96
N ASN A 118 1.70 36.18 -17.01
CA ASN A 118 2.37 37.45 -16.79
C ASN A 118 3.21 37.81 -18.01
N ASP A 119 3.39 39.11 -18.24
CA ASP A 119 4.29 39.64 -19.27
C ASP A 119 5.67 39.96 -18.66
N SER A 120 6.20 39.03 -17.87
CA SER A 120 7.45 39.18 -17.12
C SER A 120 8.57 38.38 -17.78
N PRO A 121 9.84 38.81 -17.66
CA PRO A 121 11.00 38.00 -18.05
C PRO A 121 11.07 36.64 -17.32
N CYS A 122 10.40 36.53 -16.17
CA CYS A 122 10.24 35.27 -15.45
C CYS A 122 8.81 34.74 -15.66
N PRO A 123 8.61 33.80 -16.61
CA PRO A 123 7.29 33.30 -16.95
C PRO A 123 6.68 32.52 -15.79
N GLN A 124 5.37 32.65 -15.61
CA GLN A 124 4.63 31.78 -14.71
C GLN A 124 4.66 30.32 -15.18
N ALA A 125 4.44 29.40 -14.24
CA ALA A 125 4.25 27.99 -14.56
C ALA A 125 3.07 27.80 -15.53
N PRO A 126 3.03 26.74 -16.36
CA PRO A 126 1.89 26.45 -17.21
C PRO A 126 0.57 26.37 -16.44
N VAL A 127 -0.54 26.80 -17.06
CA VAL A 127 -1.87 26.90 -16.43
C VAL A 127 -2.32 25.62 -15.74
N TRP A 128 -2.09 24.47 -16.38
CA TRP A 128 -2.42 23.16 -15.80
C TRP A 128 -1.64 22.90 -14.49
N MET A 129 -0.39 23.33 -14.41
CA MET A 129 0.45 23.15 -13.22
C MET A 129 0.00 24.08 -12.09
N GLN A 130 -0.31 25.34 -12.43
CA GLN A 130 -0.89 26.30 -11.48
C GLN A 130 -2.20 25.74 -10.87
N LEU A 131 -3.08 25.20 -11.70
CA LEU A 131 -4.33 24.58 -11.26
C LEU A 131 -4.10 23.34 -10.39
N ALA A 132 -3.21 22.44 -10.80
CA ALA A 132 -2.88 21.23 -10.03
C ALA A 132 -2.37 21.59 -8.63
N VAL A 133 -1.49 22.59 -8.52
CA VAL A 133 -0.98 23.07 -7.23
C VAL A 133 -2.10 23.72 -6.41
N ALA A 134 -2.94 24.56 -7.02
CA ALA A 134 -4.04 25.22 -6.32
C ALA A 134 -5.03 24.22 -5.73
N LEU A 135 -5.49 23.24 -6.51
CA LEU A 135 -6.41 22.19 -6.07
C LEU A 135 -5.80 21.33 -4.97
N ASP A 136 -4.53 20.99 -5.12
CA ASP A 136 -3.78 20.24 -4.13
C ASP A 136 -3.70 21.01 -2.80
N ARG A 137 -3.58 22.34 -2.83
CA ARG A 137 -3.53 23.17 -1.62
C ARG A 137 -4.92 23.38 -1.02
N PHE A 138 -5.94 23.66 -1.83
CA PHE A 138 -7.32 23.85 -1.35
C PHE A 138 -7.92 22.60 -0.73
N GLY A 139 -7.49 21.42 -1.19
CA GLY A 139 -7.93 20.15 -0.62
C GLY A 139 -7.32 19.81 0.75
N ASN A 140 -6.49 20.66 1.34
CA ASN A 140 -5.79 20.38 2.60
C ASN A 140 -5.98 21.54 3.60
N TYR A 141 -6.42 21.23 4.83
CA TYR A 141 -6.53 22.20 5.93
C TYR A 141 -5.29 22.14 6.85
N GLY A 142 -4.81 23.30 7.30
CA GLY A 142 -3.76 23.42 8.33
C GLY A 142 -2.41 22.79 7.95
N SER A 143 -1.67 22.33 8.97
CA SER A 143 -0.32 21.74 8.85
C SER A 143 -0.21 20.54 7.89
N GLY A 144 -1.33 19.98 7.41
CA GLY A 144 -1.32 18.94 6.35
C GLY A 144 -0.82 19.44 5.00
N ALA A 145 -0.78 20.76 4.76
CA ALA A 145 -0.16 21.34 3.57
C ALA A 145 1.39 21.37 3.65
N SER A 146 1.96 21.35 4.86
CA SER A 146 3.40 21.48 5.12
C SER A 146 4.06 20.23 5.74
N LEU A 147 3.27 19.35 6.37
CA LEU A 147 3.76 18.12 6.99
C LEU A 147 3.60 16.94 6.03
N SER A 148 4.76 16.44 5.59
CA SER A 148 4.98 15.10 5.02
C SER A 148 4.04 14.69 3.89
N ARG A 149 4.43 15.02 2.66
CA ARG A 149 4.31 14.06 1.54
C ARG A 149 5.57 13.20 1.45
N SER A 150 6.15 12.85 2.61
CA SER A 150 7.30 11.97 2.67
C SER A 150 6.85 10.55 2.35
N GLN A 151 7.39 10.09 1.22
CA GLN A 151 7.53 8.71 0.73
C GLN A 151 6.34 8.11 -0.04
#